data_AF-A0A9D8QBN9-F1
#
_entry.id   AF-A0A9D8QBN9-F1
#
_cell.length_a   1.000
_cell.length_b   1.000
_cell.length_c   1.000
_cell.angle_alpha   90.00
_cell.angle_beta   90.00
_cell.angle_gamma   90.00
#
_symmetry.space_group_name_H-M   'P 1'
#
loop_
_entity.id
_entity.type
_entity.pdbx_description
1 polymer ?
#
loop_
_entity_poly.entity_id
_entity_poly.type
_entity_poly.pdbx_seq_one_letter_code
_entity_poly.pdbx_strand_id
1 'polypeptide(L)'
;MPCAARPIPKGRKANSKFVQGAGRRARYVRIKSALPWGREVPLLEAAHERFAGVSVDCRPWQEFIRRWHRPGTLFYLDPPYWGTEHYYGRGLFGREQFAELSAALQGFQGRFILSLNDVPEVRELFAWAQIETVELSYQAGGAENTKRVRDLVITRRGT
;
A
#
# COMPACT_ATOMS: atom_id res chain seq x y z
N MET A 1 0.25 -23.97 39.79
CA MET A 1 0.84 -24.98 38.87
C MET A 1 1.52 -24.22 37.73
N PRO A 2 2.85 -24.04 37.71
CA PRO A 2 3.53 -23.35 36.62
C PRO A 2 3.58 -24.26 35.38
N CYS A 3 3.21 -23.70 34.22
CA CYS A 3 3.21 -24.38 32.94
C CYS A 3 4.66 -24.55 32.46
N ALA A 4 5.13 -25.80 32.35
CA ALA A 4 6.47 -26.10 31.88
C ALA A 4 6.60 -25.78 30.37
N ALA A 5 7.51 -24.88 30.03
CA ALA A 5 7.88 -24.60 28.64
C ALA A 5 8.56 -25.84 28.03
N ARG A 6 7.98 -26.39 26.95
CA ARG A 6 8.60 -27.47 26.18
C ARG A 6 9.72 -26.90 25.29
N PRO A 7 10.85 -27.60 25.12
CA PRO A 7 11.92 -27.15 24.23
C PRO A 7 11.47 -27.17 22.76
N ILE A 8 11.80 -26.09 22.05
CA ILE A 8 11.57 -25.92 20.61
C ILE A 8 12.50 -26.87 19.84
N PRO A 9 12.00 -27.73 18.93
CA PRO A 9 12.86 -28.62 18.16
C PRO A 9 13.79 -27.84 17.23
N LYS A 10 15.08 -28.15 17.27
CA LYS A 10 16.08 -27.58 16.35
C LYS A 10 15.74 -27.96 14.91
N GLY A 11 15.59 -26.94 14.05
CA GLY A 11 15.20 -27.08 12.66
C GLY A 11 16.09 -28.04 11.88
N ARG A 12 15.45 -28.95 11.13
CA ARG A 12 16.07 -29.88 10.19
C ARG A 12 16.69 -29.08 9.04
N LYS A 13 18.00 -29.24 8.78
CA LYS A 13 18.67 -28.59 7.64
C LYS A 13 18.04 -29.09 6.34
N ALA A 14 17.59 -28.15 5.49
CA ALA A 14 16.99 -28.45 4.19
C ALA A 14 18.05 -29.00 3.21
N ASN A 15 17.69 -30.07 2.51
CA ASN A 15 18.54 -30.79 1.56
C ASN A 15 18.94 -29.92 0.35
N SER A 16 20.23 -29.94 0.03
CA SER A 16 20.81 -29.39 -1.20
C SER A 16 20.30 -30.17 -2.43
N LYS A 17 19.79 -29.48 -3.46
CA LYS A 17 19.57 -30.09 -4.79
C LYS A 17 20.81 -29.92 -5.66
N PHE A 18 21.26 -31.02 -6.24
CA PHE A 18 22.36 -31.14 -7.20
C PHE A 18 21.82 -30.84 -8.61
N VAL A 19 22.55 -30.08 -9.42
CA VAL A 19 22.32 -29.99 -10.87
C VAL A 19 23.63 -30.37 -11.56
N GLN A 20 23.59 -31.43 -12.36
CA GLN A 20 24.71 -31.94 -13.16
C GLN A 20 24.93 -31.03 -14.37
N GLY A 21 26.17 -30.58 -14.57
CA GLY A 21 26.60 -29.84 -15.76
C GLY A 21 28.12 -29.74 -15.81
N ALA A 22 28.70 -30.24 -16.89
CA ALA A 22 30.14 -30.45 -17.07
C ALA A 22 30.96 -29.14 -17.09
N GLY A 23 32.14 -29.17 -16.47
CA GLY A 23 33.30 -28.35 -16.85
C GLY A 23 33.21 -26.84 -16.60
N ARG A 24 33.30 -26.42 -15.34
CA ARG A 24 33.94 -25.16 -14.85
C ARG A 24 33.76 -25.11 -13.32
N ARG A 25 34.80 -24.70 -12.56
CA ARG A 25 34.79 -24.66 -11.07
C ARG A 25 33.46 -24.10 -10.55
N ALA A 26 32.72 -24.91 -9.80
CA ALA A 26 31.47 -24.52 -9.18
C ALA A 26 31.72 -23.34 -8.22
N ARG A 27 31.21 -22.16 -8.56
CA ARG A 27 31.08 -21.08 -7.59
C ARG A 27 29.82 -21.34 -6.78
N TYR A 28 30.00 -21.69 -5.52
CA TYR A 28 28.92 -21.71 -4.54
C TYR A 28 28.47 -20.26 -4.30
N VAL A 29 27.26 -19.89 -4.75
CA VAL A 29 26.62 -18.67 -4.26
C VAL A 29 26.02 -19.03 -2.90
N ARG A 30 26.69 -18.63 -1.83
CA ARG A 30 26.13 -18.70 -0.48
C ARG A 30 24.97 -17.72 -0.41
N ILE A 31 23.75 -18.20 -0.59
CA ILE A 31 22.56 -17.45 -0.16
C ILE A 31 22.72 -17.33 1.35
N LYS A 32 22.99 -16.11 1.86
CA LYS A 32 22.93 -15.81 3.29
C LYS A 32 21.46 -15.92 3.70
N SER A 33 21.01 -17.14 3.96
CA SER A 33 19.74 -17.40 4.60
C SER A 33 19.78 -16.92 6.05
N ALA A 34 18.65 -16.35 6.47
CA ALA A 34 18.35 -15.77 7.78
C ALA A 34 19.03 -14.43 8.08
N LEU A 35 18.30 -13.34 7.86
CA LEU A 35 18.45 -12.15 8.71
C LEU A 35 18.26 -12.62 10.17
N PRO A 36 19.19 -12.34 11.09
CA PRO A 36 19.02 -12.71 12.49
C PRO A 36 17.83 -11.93 13.06
N TRP A 37 16.84 -12.66 13.57
CA TRP A 37 15.58 -12.13 14.15
C TRP A 37 15.77 -10.93 15.09
N GLY A 38 16.91 -10.82 15.79
CA GLY A 38 17.21 -9.72 16.68
C GLY A 38 17.35 -8.34 16.03
N ARG A 39 17.57 -8.22 14.72
CA ARG A 39 17.61 -6.91 14.03
C ARG A 39 16.24 -6.30 13.80
N GLU A 40 15.20 -7.12 13.75
CA GLU A 40 13.83 -6.67 13.46
C GLU A 40 13.07 -6.29 14.73
N VAL A 41 13.57 -6.65 15.91
CA VAL A 41 12.92 -6.36 17.20
C VAL A 41 12.70 -4.85 17.40
N PRO A 42 13.70 -3.98 17.19
CA PRO A 42 13.48 -2.53 17.30
C PRO A 42 12.48 -2.00 16.27
N LEU A 43 12.40 -2.60 15.07
CA LEU A 43 11.43 -2.22 14.05
C LEU A 43 10.01 -2.58 14.46
N LEU A 44 9.82 -3.76 15.06
CA LEU A 44 8.53 -4.22 15.56
C LEU A 44 8.07 -3.41 16.77
N GLU A 45 8.99 -3.05 17.67
CA GLU A 45 8.70 -2.16 18.81
C GLU A 45 8.29 -0.76 18.34
N ALA A 46 9.06 -0.17 17.43
CA ALA A 46 8.71 1.13 16.84
C ALA A 46 7.38 1.08 16.08
N ALA A 47 7.09 -0.01 15.37
CA ALA A 47 5.79 -0.20 14.72
C ALA A 47 4.66 -0.33 15.76
N HIS A 48 4.86 -1.10 16.82
CA HIS A 48 3.88 -1.26 17.90
C HIS A 48 3.51 0.09 18.53
N GLU A 49 4.51 0.90 18.88
CA GLU A 49 4.28 2.24 19.45
C GLU A 49 3.54 3.16 18.48
N ARG A 50 3.91 3.16 17.19
CA ARG A 50 3.21 3.96 16.17
C ARG A 50 1.77 3.53 15.92
N PHE A 51 1.45 2.25 16.14
CA PHE A 51 0.09 1.72 16.01
C PHE A 51 -0.74 1.89 17.29
N ALA A 52 -0.18 2.44 18.36
CA ALA A 52 -0.95 2.73 19.56
C ALA A 52 -2.11 3.69 19.25
N GLY A 53 -3.34 3.27 19.56
CA GLY A 53 -4.55 4.02 19.24
C GLY A 53 -5.05 3.88 17.78
N VAL A 54 -4.39 3.07 16.96
CA VAL A 54 -4.82 2.78 15.58
C VAL A 54 -5.83 1.64 15.57
N SER A 55 -6.97 1.86 14.93
CA SER A 55 -7.93 0.79 14.60
C SER A 55 -7.66 0.28 13.19
N VAL A 56 -7.51 -1.04 13.04
CA VAL A 56 -7.31 -1.69 11.74
C VAL A 56 -8.64 -2.31 11.28
N ASP A 57 -8.99 -2.06 10.03
CA ASP A 57 -10.25 -2.49 9.43
C ASP A 57 -9.99 -3.12 8.06
N CYS A 58 -10.62 -4.25 7.78
CA CYS A 58 -10.48 -4.99 6.53
C CYS A 58 -11.88 -5.27 5.97
N ARG A 59 -12.49 -4.21 5.42
CA ARG A 59 -13.83 -4.21 4.86
C ARG A 59 -13.80 -3.57 3.47
N PRO A 60 -14.82 -3.82 2.62
CA PRO A 60 -15.03 -3.01 1.44
C PRO A 60 -15.02 -1.52 1.80
N TRP A 61 -14.38 -0.70 0.97
CA TRP A 61 -14.17 0.72 1.30
C TRP A 61 -15.48 1.47 1.51
N GLN A 62 -16.56 1.06 0.83
CA GLN A 62 -17.90 1.62 1.00
C GLN A 62 -18.39 1.46 2.44
N GLU A 63 -18.19 0.28 3.02
CA GLU A 63 -18.59 0.00 4.40
C GLU A 63 -17.68 0.71 5.41
N PHE A 64 -16.38 0.75 5.12
CA PHE A 64 -15.40 1.47 5.94
C PHE A 64 -15.79 2.95 6.04
N ILE A 65 -16.00 3.60 4.91
CA ILE A 65 -16.45 4.99 4.83
C ILE A 65 -17.75 5.18 5.62
N ARG A 66 -18.76 4.35 5.36
CA ARG A 66 -20.06 4.46 6.05
C ARG A 66 -19.93 4.30 7.57
N ARG A 67 -19.03 3.44 8.05
CA ARG A 67 -18.82 3.22 9.48
C ARG A 67 -18.10 4.38 10.17
N TRP A 68 -17.10 4.95 9.50
CA TRP A 68 -16.19 5.91 10.12
C TRP A 68 -16.50 7.36 9.79
N HIS A 69 -17.36 7.66 8.82
CA HIS A 69 -17.69 9.03 8.46
C HIS A 69 -18.36 9.78 9.61
N ARG A 70 -17.83 10.96 9.91
CA ARG A 70 -18.34 11.93 10.90
C ARG A 70 -17.92 13.33 10.46
N PRO A 71 -18.63 14.41 10.84
CA PRO A 71 -18.25 15.78 10.47
C PRO A 71 -16.79 16.15 10.83
N GLY A 72 -16.27 15.62 11.95
CA GLY A 72 -14.89 15.87 12.39
C GLY A 72 -13.81 14.99 11.73
N THR A 73 -14.18 14.02 10.90
CA THR A 73 -13.24 13.04 10.34
C THR A 73 -12.53 13.60 9.11
N LEU A 74 -11.23 13.32 8.99
CA LEU A 74 -10.45 13.51 7.78
C LEU A 74 -10.14 12.14 7.18
N PHE A 75 -10.55 11.92 5.93
CA PHE A 75 -10.16 10.74 5.16
C PHE A 75 -8.97 11.07 4.27
N TYR A 76 -7.95 10.21 4.31
CA TYR A 76 -6.96 10.12 3.24
C TYR A 76 -7.29 8.89 2.40
N LEU A 77 -7.44 9.08 1.09
CA LEU A 77 -7.88 8.07 0.15
C LEU A 77 -6.82 7.92 -0.94
N ASP A 78 -6.35 6.69 -1.10
CA ASP A 78 -5.34 6.34 -2.09
C ASP A 78 -5.79 5.06 -2.82
N PRO A 79 -6.86 5.15 -3.65
CA PRO A 79 -7.33 4.00 -4.41
C PRO A 79 -6.32 3.65 -5.51
N PRO A 80 -6.45 2.47 -6.15
CA PRO A 80 -5.69 2.16 -7.35
C PRO A 80 -5.78 3.28 -8.38
N TYR A 81 -4.66 3.63 -9.01
CA TYR A 81 -4.62 4.71 -9.99
C TYR A 81 -5.37 4.29 -11.27
N TRP A 82 -5.87 5.28 -12.00
CA TRP A 82 -6.62 5.03 -13.23
C TRP A 82 -5.76 4.31 -14.26
N GLY A 83 -6.25 3.17 -14.78
CA GLY A 83 -5.52 2.30 -15.71
C GLY A 83 -4.51 1.34 -15.05
N THR A 84 -4.36 1.38 -13.72
CA THR A 84 -3.48 0.48 -12.94
C THR A 84 -4.26 -0.36 -11.93
N GLU A 85 -5.56 -0.56 -12.15
CA GLU A 85 -6.46 -1.24 -11.23
C GLU A 85 -6.04 -2.70 -10.96
N HIS A 86 -5.41 -3.33 -11.96
CA HIS A 86 -4.96 -4.71 -11.91
C HIS A 86 -3.74 -4.96 -11.02
N TYR A 87 -2.98 -3.92 -10.64
CA TYR A 87 -1.77 -4.07 -9.82
C TYR A 87 -2.07 -4.49 -8.37
N TYR A 88 -3.28 -4.20 -7.90
CA TYR A 88 -3.68 -4.47 -6.52
C TYR A 88 -4.40 -5.82 -6.34
N GLY A 89 -4.58 -6.58 -7.43
CA GLY A 89 -5.24 -7.88 -7.45
C GLY A 89 -6.55 -7.86 -8.25
N ARG A 90 -6.84 -8.96 -8.94
CA ARG A 90 -8.00 -9.06 -9.83
C ARG A 90 -9.31 -8.93 -9.04
N GLY A 91 -10.16 -7.98 -9.44
CA GLY A 91 -11.51 -7.82 -8.90
C GLY A 91 -11.60 -7.08 -7.56
N LEU A 92 -10.52 -6.50 -7.05
CA LEU A 92 -10.55 -5.73 -5.79
C LEU A 92 -11.02 -4.28 -5.99
N PHE A 93 -10.69 -3.68 -7.13
CA PHE A 93 -11.15 -2.35 -7.51
C PHE A 93 -11.38 -2.31 -9.02
N GLY A 94 -12.58 -1.90 -9.42
CA GLY A 94 -12.96 -1.76 -10.83
C GLY A 94 -13.12 -0.29 -11.22
N ARG A 95 -13.18 -0.03 -12.53
CA ARG A 95 -13.26 1.34 -13.05
C ARG A 95 -14.57 2.03 -12.67
N GLU A 96 -15.65 1.27 -12.51
CA GLU A 96 -16.94 1.74 -12.01
C GLU A 96 -16.85 2.32 -10.59
N GLN A 97 -15.93 1.82 -9.77
CA GLN A 97 -15.81 2.26 -8.38
C GLN A 97 -15.24 3.66 -8.23
N PHE A 98 -14.58 4.23 -9.26
CA PHE A 98 -14.19 5.64 -9.24
C PHE A 98 -15.41 6.56 -9.23
N ALA A 99 -16.46 6.21 -9.99
CA ALA A 99 -17.71 6.96 -9.99
C ALA A 99 -18.46 6.82 -8.66
N GLU A 100 -18.49 5.61 -8.08
CA GLU A 100 -19.03 5.38 -6.74
C GLU A 100 -18.29 6.20 -5.67
N LEU A 101 -16.95 6.24 -5.75
CA LEU A 101 -16.12 7.00 -4.82
C LEU A 101 -16.39 8.50 -4.94
N SER A 102 -16.48 9.02 -6.17
CA SER A 102 -16.82 10.43 -6.41
C SER A 102 -18.19 10.78 -5.82
N ALA A 103 -19.21 9.96 -6.09
CA ALA A 103 -20.55 10.15 -5.55
C ALA A 103 -20.59 10.08 -4.01
N ALA A 104 -19.86 9.14 -3.42
CA ALA A 104 -19.73 9.04 -1.97
C ALA A 104 -19.14 10.35 -1.40
N LEU A 105 -18.00 10.80 -1.95
CA LEU A 105 -17.29 12.01 -1.53
C LEU A 105 -18.10 13.30 -1.66
N GLN A 106 -19.00 13.42 -2.64
CA GLN A 106 -19.93 14.56 -2.72
C GLN A 106 -20.92 14.60 -1.55
N GLY A 107 -21.39 13.42 -1.11
CA GLY A 107 -22.34 13.29 0.00
C GLY A 107 -21.72 13.44 1.38
N PHE A 108 -20.38 13.48 1.49
CA PHE A 108 -19.71 13.57 2.78
C PHE A 108 -19.90 14.92 3.47
N GLN A 109 -20.07 14.87 4.80
CA GLN A 109 -20.01 16.06 5.67
C GLN A 109 -18.63 16.30 6.27
N GLY A 110 -17.69 15.35 6.11
CA GLY A 110 -16.31 15.45 6.62
C GLY A 110 -15.33 16.09 5.64
N ARG A 111 -14.04 16.00 5.96
CA ARG A 111 -12.94 16.41 5.08
C ARG A 111 -12.32 15.18 4.41
N PHE A 112 -11.77 15.38 3.23
CA PHE A 112 -11.01 14.35 2.54
C PHE A 112 -9.81 14.92 1.78
N ILE A 113 -8.81 14.08 1.58
CA ILE A 113 -7.70 14.24 0.65
C ILE A 113 -7.67 12.95 -0.18
N LEU A 114 -7.71 13.07 -1.50
CA LEU A 114 -7.65 11.97 -2.45
C LEU A 114 -6.46 12.18 -3.40
N SER A 115 -5.59 11.18 -3.52
CA SER A 115 -4.49 11.14 -4.49
C SER A 115 -4.83 10.23 -5.67
N LEU A 116 -4.64 10.74 -6.89
CA LEU A 116 -4.82 10.01 -8.16
C LEU A 116 -3.85 10.52 -9.22
N ASN A 117 -3.67 9.79 -10.32
CA ASN A 117 -2.92 10.28 -11.49
C ASN A 117 -3.66 11.39 -12.25
N ASP A 118 -2.91 12.29 -12.88
CA ASP A 118 -3.43 13.36 -13.74
C ASP A 118 -3.85 12.84 -15.11
N VAL A 119 -5.11 12.42 -15.21
CA VAL A 119 -5.76 12.00 -16.47
C VAL A 119 -7.12 12.67 -16.64
N PRO A 120 -7.60 12.87 -17.89
CA PRO A 120 -8.87 13.54 -18.16
C PRO A 120 -10.06 12.94 -17.42
N GLU A 121 -10.14 11.62 -17.32
CA GLU A 121 -11.27 10.93 -16.70
C GLU A 121 -11.36 11.19 -15.19
N VAL A 122 -10.21 11.26 -14.50
CA VAL A 122 -10.16 11.64 -13.09
C VAL A 122 -10.56 13.11 -12.92
N ARG A 123 -10.04 14.00 -13.78
CA ARG A 123 -10.42 15.42 -13.73
C ARG A 123 -11.92 15.64 -13.94
N GLU A 124 -12.52 14.89 -14.86
CA GLU A 124 -13.96 14.94 -15.13
C GLU A 124 -14.78 14.41 -13.94
N LEU A 125 -14.45 13.22 -13.43
CA LEU A 125 -15.14 12.61 -12.29
C LEU A 125 -15.13 13.47 -11.03
N PHE A 126 -14.04 14.22 -10.81
CA PHE A 126 -13.85 15.06 -9.62
C PHE A 126 -13.94 16.56 -9.91
N ALA A 127 -14.51 16.96 -11.05
CA ALA A 127 -14.60 18.38 -11.47
C ALA A 127 -15.38 19.27 -10.50
N TRP A 128 -16.17 18.68 -9.59
CA TRP A 128 -16.90 19.35 -8.53
C TRP A 128 -16.02 19.72 -7.31
N ALA A 129 -14.85 19.11 -7.19
CA ALA A 129 -13.91 19.29 -6.09
C ALA A 129 -12.83 20.35 -6.40
N GLN A 130 -11.97 20.63 -5.43
CA GLN A 130 -10.74 21.38 -5.63
C GLN A 130 -9.66 20.40 -6.07
N ILE A 131 -8.99 20.69 -7.18
CA ILE A 131 -7.95 19.84 -7.77
C ILE A 131 -6.65 20.64 -7.84
N GLU A 132 -5.62 20.15 -7.18
CA GLU A 132 -4.25 20.65 -7.29
C GLU A 132 -3.40 19.62 -8.06
N THR A 133 -2.59 20.08 -9.01
CA THR A 133 -1.68 19.22 -9.76
C THR A 133 -0.29 19.28 -9.13
N VAL A 134 0.27 18.12 -8.83
CA VAL A 134 1.60 17.97 -8.24
C VAL A 134 2.50 17.24 -9.25
N GLU A 135 3.64 17.84 -9.56
CA GLU A 135 4.66 17.20 -10.39
C GLU A 135 5.57 16.31 -9.55
N LEU A 136 5.63 15.03 -9.89
CA LEU A 136 6.46 14.05 -9.22
C LEU A 136 7.53 13.53 -10.17
N SER A 137 8.76 13.45 -9.67
CA SER A 137 9.87 12.81 -10.36
C SER A 137 10.11 11.44 -9.75
N TYR A 138 9.54 10.38 -10.36
CA TYR A 138 9.83 9.02 -9.93
C TYR A 138 11.17 8.57 -10.52
N GLN A 139 12.12 8.25 -9.64
CA GLN A 139 13.36 7.57 -9.98
C GLN A 139 13.20 6.07 -9.69
N ALA A 140 12.51 5.35 -10.57
CA ALA A 140 12.47 3.90 -10.51
C ALA A 140 13.48 3.34 -11.54
N GLY A 141 14.66 2.89 -11.07
CA GLY A 141 15.66 2.23 -11.92
C GLY A 141 16.94 3.00 -12.24
N GLY A 142 17.27 4.06 -11.49
CA GLY A 142 18.50 4.85 -11.65
C GLY A 142 18.25 6.24 -12.27
N ALA A 143 19.24 7.13 -12.17
CA ALA A 143 19.12 8.55 -12.51
C ALA A 143 18.72 8.80 -13.98
N GLU A 144 19.07 7.90 -14.91
CA GLU A 144 18.74 8.02 -16.34
C GLU A 144 17.28 7.71 -16.68
N ASN A 145 16.51 7.06 -15.78
CA ASN A 145 15.10 6.72 -15.99
C ASN A 145 14.16 7.60 -15.15
N THR A 146 14.44 8.90 -15.08
CA THR A 146 13.56 9.84 -14.38
C THR A 146 12.29 10.07 -15.20
N LYS A 147 11.20 9.41 -14.83
CA LYS A 147 9.88 9.65 -15.43
C LYS A 147 9.20 10.76 -14.65
N ARG A 148 8.98 11.90 -15.30
CA ARG A 148 8.08 12.93 -14.77
C ARG A 148 6.65 12.45 -14.91
N VAL A 149 5.93 12.38 -13.80
CA VAL A 149 4.50 12.09 -13.79
C VAL A 149 3.79 13.21 -13.04
N ARG A 150 2.50 13.33 -13.28
CA ARG A 150 1.64 14.29 -12.62
C ARG A 150 0.59 13.54 -11.84
N ASP A 151 0.46 13.91 -10.58
CA ASP A 151 -0.57 13.43 -9.68
C ASP A 151 -1.50 14.59 -9.34
N LEU A 152 -2.72 14.25 -8.96
CA LEU A 152 -3.77 15.16 -8.53
C LEU A 152 -3.98 14.98 -7.04
N VAL A 153 -3.92 16.08 -6.30
CA VAL A 153 -4.41 16.16 -4.93
C VAL A 153 -5.81 16.77 -4.98
N ILE A 154 -6.79 15.96 -4.64
CA ILE A 154 -8.21 16.31 -4.74
C ILE A 154 -8.76 16.50 -3.32
N THR A 155 -9.32 17.67 -3.07
CA THR A 155 -9.88 18.05 -1.77
C THR A 155 -11.25 18.70 -1.94
N ARG A 156 -12.02 18.79 -0.86
CA ARG A 156 -13.30 19.50 -0.90
C ARG A 156 -13.07 20.99 -1.23
N ARG A 157 -13.86 21.56 -2.12
CA ARG A 157 -13.87 23.02 -2.33
C ARG A 157 -14.22 23.73 -1.03
N GLY A 158 -13.41 24.70 -0.64
CA GLY A 158 -13.74 25.59 0.47
C GLY A 158 -15.04 26.32 0.18
N THR A 159 -15.99 26.26 1.11
CA THR A 159 -17.12 27.20 1.18
C THR A 159 -16.65 28.51 1.79
#